data_AF-A0A2N2L3L0-F1
#
_entry.id   AF-A0A2N2L3L0-F1
#
_cell.length_a   1.000
_cell.length_b   1.000
_cell.length_c   1.000
_cell.angle_alpha   90.00
_cell.angle_beta   90.00
_cell.angle_gamma   90.00
#
_symmetry.space_group_name_H-M   'P 1'
#
loop_
_entity.id
_entity.type
_entity.pdbx_description
1 polymer ?
#
loop_
_entity_poly.entity_id
_entity_poly.type
_entity_poly.pdbx_seq_one_letter_code
_entity_poly.pdbx_strand_id
1 'polypeptide(L)'
;ILQVDLLGQCNAEFLEGRQYSGTGGQLDFVRGAYDSPEGKSILVLYSTAKNEEVSRIVGQFPAGTMVTTPRNDVHYIATEYGIVNLKGKSTRERALALISIAHPKFRDELMREAENMSLM
;
A
#
# COMPACT_ATOMS: atom_id res chain seq x y z
N ILE A 1 4.19 -0.52 7.79
CA ILE A 1 4.17 0.15 6.46
C ILE A 1 3.96 1.63 6.64
N LEU A 2 4.74 2.50 6.00
CA LEU A 2 4.54 3.96 5.99
C LEU A 2 3.49 4.37 4.95
N GLN A 3 3.61 3.88 3.72
CA GLN A 3 2.68 4.20 2.62
C GLN A 3 2.48 2.98 1.70
N VAL A 4 1.34 2.94 1.03
CA VAL A 4 1.04 2.03 -0.09
C VAL A 4 0.50 2.85 -1.26
N ASP A 5 0.97 2.59 -2.48
CA ASP A 5 0.44 3.28 -3.67
C ASP A 5 -0.68 2.49 -4.36
N LEU A 6 -1.36 3.09 -5.34
CA LEU A 6 -2.48 2.44 -6.04
C LEU A 6 -2.09 1.24 -6.92
N LEU A 7 -0.80 1.06 -7.21
CA LEU A 7 -0.28 -0.15 -7.86
C LEU A 7 0.00 -1.28 -6.85
N GLY A 8 -0.02 -0.95 -5.56
CA GLY A 8 0.10 -1.88 -4.44
C GLY A 8 1.53 -2.16 -4.00
N GLN A 9 2.50 -1.31 -4.34
CA GLN A 9 3.83 -1.37 -3.72
C GLN A 9 3.84 -0.64 -2.38
N CYS A 10 4.66 -1.09 -1.43
CA CYS A 10 4.71 -0.55 -0.08
C CYS A 10 6.08 0.02 0.26
N ASN A 11 6.07 1.17 0.94
CA ASN A 11 7.23 1.80 1.56
C ASN A 11 7.09 1.64 3.09
N ALA A 12 8.13 1.18 3.77
CA ALA A 12 8.15 1.04 5.22
C ALA A 12 9.30 1.79 5.93
N GLU A 13 10.17 2.46 5.19
CA GLU A 13 11.46 2.89 5.73
C GLU A 13 11.94 4.28 5.29
N PHE A 14 11.30 4.90 4.29
CA PHE A 14 11.74 6.16 3.72
C PHE A 14 10.65 7.22 3.84
N LEU A 15 10.95 8.40 4.35
CA LEU A 15 9.96 9.46 4.52
C LEU A 15 10.63 10.82 4.34
N GLU A 16 9.97 11.74 3.61
CA GLU A 16 10.44 13.12 3.42
C GLU A 16 11.92 13.18 2.92
N GLY A 17 12.28 12.32 1.96
CA GLY A 17 13.62 12.33 1.35
C GLY A 17 14.74 11.73 2.19
N ARG A 18 14.42 11.11 3.33
CA ARG A 18 15.41 10.51 4.24
C ARG A 18 15.02 9.12 4.70
N GLN A 19 16.04 8.34 5.06
CA GLN A 19 15.87 7.08 5.75
C GLN A 19 15.26 7.34 7.15
N TYR A 20 14.13 6.70 7.42
CA TYR A 20 13.45 6.74 8.71
C TYR A 20 13.78 5.49 9.55
N SER A 21 13.89 4.33 8.91
CA SER A 21 14.20 3.05 9.57
C SER A 21 15.07 2.16 8.67
N GLY A 22 14.66 0.93 8.37
CA GLY A 22 15.30 0.00 7.45
C GLY A 22 14.32 -1.10 7.05
N THR A 23 14.64 -1.83 5.99
CA THR A 23 13.81 -2.92 5.45
C THR A 23 13.49 -3.99 6.50
N GLY A 24 14.47 -4.31 7.35
CA GLY A 24 14.41 -5.45 8.27
C GLY A 24 14.15 -6.76 7.51
N GLY A 25 13.48 -7.70 8.16
CA GLY A 25 13.04 -8.97 7.56
C GLY A 25 11.64 -8.92 6.94
N GLN A 26 11.05 -7.73 6.71
CA GLN A 26 9.66 -7.62 6.29
C GLN A 26 9.40 -8.40 4.99
N LEU A 27 10.25 -8.22 3.98
CA LEU A 27 10.09 -8.90 2.69
C LEU A 27 10.27 -10.42 2.80
N ASP A 28 11.15 -10.88 3.69
CA ASP A 28 11.39 -12.31 3.93
C ASP A 28 10.12 -12.98 4.47
N PHE A 29 9.48 -12.36 5.47
CA PHE A 29 8.21 -12.86 6.01
C PHE A 29 7.03 -12.69 5.04
N VAL A 30 7.02 -11.65 4.20
CA VAL A 30 6.00 -11.51 3.15
C VAL A 30 6.03 -12.70 2.21
N ARG A 31 7.22 -13.08 1.74
CA ARG A 31 7.40 -14.22 0.83
C ARG A 31 7.18 -15.55 1.55
N GLY A 32 7.84 -15.76 2.69
CA GLY A 32 7.72 -16.99 3.45
C GLY A 32 6.29 -17.30 3.90
N ALA A 33 5.52 -16.28 4.29
CA ALA A 33 4.11 -16.48 4.65
C ALA A 33 3.23 -16.79 3.43
N TYR A 34 3.55 -16.29 2.23
CA TYR A 34 2.80 -16.62 1.01
C TYR A 34 3.12 -18.03 0.50
N ASP A 35 4.36 -18.48 0.66
CA ASP A 35 4.81 -19.81 0.23
C ASP A 35 4.38 -20.92 1.21
N SER A 36 4.01 -20.55 2.45
CA SER A 36 3.52 -21.49 3.45
C SER A 36 2.09 -21.97 3.13
N PRO A 37 1.77 -23.27 3.29
CA PRO A 37 0.41 -23.77 3.14
C PRO A 37 -0.60 -22.97 3.98
N GLU A 38 -1.61 -22.40 3.32
CA GLU A 38 -2.65 -21.55 3.91
C GLU A 38 -2.16 -20.24 4.58
N GLY A 39 -0.87 -19.95 4.45
CA GLY A 39 -0.21 -18.80 5.03
C GLY A 39 -0.68 -17.48 4.43
N LYS A 40 -0.65 -16.43 5.25
CA LYS A 40 -1.12 -15.09 4.87
C LYS A 40 -0.12 -14.06 5.37
N SER A 41 0.45 -13.31 4.43
CA SER A 41 1.14 -12.07 4.75
C SER A 41 0.11 -10.94 4.81
N ILE A 42 0.09 -10.20 5.91
CA ILE A 42 -0.81 -9.08 6.12
C ILE A 42 0.04 -7.87 6.49
N LEU A 43 0.01 -6.86 5.64
CA LEU A 43 0.67 -5.58 5.90
C LEU A 43 -0.38 -4.58 6.41
N VAL A 44 -0.13 -4.05 7.60
CA VAL A 44 -1.09 -3.18 8.31
C VAL A 44 -0.57 -1.75 8.37
N LEU A 45 -1.47 -0.78 8.17
CA LEU A 45 -1.23 0.64 8.36
C LEU A 45 -2.53 1.35 8.76
N TYR A 46 -2.44 2.43 9.54
CA TYR A 46 -3.54 3.40 9.59
C TYR A 46 -3.74 4.01 8.20
N SER A 47 -4.97 4.33 7.82
CA SER A 47 -5.25 4.93 6.51
C SER A 47 -4.75 6.37 6.39
N THR A 48 -4.50 7.04 7.53
CA THR A 48 -4.02 8.43 7.59
C THR A 48 -2.83 8.64 8.55
N ALA A 49 -2.24 9.83 8.49
CA ALA A 49 -1.23 10.37 9.40
C ALA A 49 -1.50 11.88 9.65
N LYS A 50 -0.74 12.47 10.58
CA LYS A 50 -0.83 13.90 10.96
C LYS A 50 -2.29 14.31 11.26
N ASN A 51 -2.94 13.62 12.19
CA ASN A 51 -4.35 13.88 12.57
C ASN A 51 -5.32 13.91 11.38
N GLU A 52 -5.28 12.88 10.51
CA GLU A 52 -6.14 12.77 9.32
C GLU A 52 -5.93 13.87 8.25
N GLU A 53 -4.82 14.59 8.32
CA GLU A 53 -4.44 15.58 7.30
C GLU A 53 -3.78 14.94 6.08
N VAL A 54 -3.13 13.78 6.24
CA VAL A 54 -2.37 13.10 5.17
C VAL A 54 -2.83 11.66 5.01
N SER A 55 -3.11 11.24 3.77
CA SER A 55 -3.39 9.83 3.45
C SER A 55 -2.11 8.98 3.42
N ARG A 56 -2.20 7.74 3.87
CA ARG A 56 -1.13 6.73 3.75
C ARG A 56 -1.36 5.75 2.60
N ILE A 57 -2.54 5.77 2.00
CA ILE A 57 -2.78 5.24 0.66
C ILE A 57 -2.63 6.42 -0.31
N VAL A 58 -1.72 6.33 -1.27
CA VAL A 58 -1.36 7.45 -2.17
C VAL A 58 -1.52 7.03 -3.63
N GLY A 59 -1.75 7.95 -4.56
CA GLY A 59 -1.78 7.66 -5.99
C GLY A 59 -0.49 6.99 -6.47
N GLN A 60 0.62 7.70 -6.28
CA GLN A 60 1.96 7.26 -6.61
C GLN A 60 2.95 7.75 -5.56
N PHE A 61 4.03 7.00 -5.34
CA PHE A 61 5.09 7.48 -4.48
C PHE A 61 5.80 8.72 -5.04
N PRO A 62 6.17 9.69 -4.18
CA PRO A 62 7.09 10.76 -4.57
C PRO A 62 8.37 10.19 -5.17
N ALA A 63 8.92 10.88 -6.17
CA ALA A 63 10.18 10.48 -6.80
C ALA A 63 11.29 10.28 -5.76
N GLY A 64 12.01 9.16 -5.87
CA GLY A 64 13.06 8.80 -4.92
C GLY A 64 12.60 8.08 -3.65
N THR A 65 11.30 7.79 -3.49
CA THR A 65 10.83 6.94 -2.38
C THR A 65 11.28 5.50 -2.55
N MET A 66 11.79 4.89 -1.47
CA MET A 66 12.21 3.49 -1.47
C MET A 66 11.01 2.54 -1.40
N VAL A 67 11.03 1.49 -2.22
CA VAL A 67 10.06 0.41 -2.18
C VAL A 67 10.61 -0.70 -1.29
N THR A 68 9.98 -0.91 -0.13
CA THR A 68 10.35 -1.98 0.81
C THR A 68 9.69 -3.32 0.42
N THR A 69 8.45 -3.28 -0.07
CA THR A 69 7.75 -4.48 -0.57
C THR A 69 7.23 -4.21 -1.98
N PRO A 70 7.83 -4.84 -3.01
CA PRO A 70 7.39 -4.69 -4.39
C PRO A 70 5.94 -5.14 -4.57
N ARG A 71 5.24 -4.51 -5.52
CA ARG A 71 3.82 -4.78 -5.80
C ARG A 71 3.49 -6.26 -6.05
N ASN A 72 4.44 -7.03 -6.58
CA ASN A 72 4.26 -8.44 -6.90
C ASN A 72 4.23 -9.32 -5.63
N ASP A 73 4.93 -8.88 -4.58
CA ASP A 73 5.06 -9.63 -3.33
C ASP A 73 3.87 -9.38 -2.39
N VAL A 74 3.26 -8.20 -2.43
CA VAL A 74 2.14 -7.82 -1.54
C VAL A 74 0.96 -8.80 -1.63
N HIS A 75 0.54 -9.30 -0.47
CA HIS A 75 -0.59 -10.21 -0.31
C HIS A 75 -1.84 -9.47 0.20
N TYR A 76 -1.96 -9.26 1.51
CA TYR A 76 -3.06 -8.47 2.08
C TYR A 76 -2.59 -7.10 2.57
N ILE A 77 -3.44 -6.08 2.38
CA ILE A 77 -3.32 -4.76 3.02
C ILE A 77 -4.52 -4.56 3.93
N ALA A 78 -4.29 -4.10 5.16
CA ALA A 78 -5.35 -3.79 6.11
C ALA A 78 -5.21 -2.38 6.70
N THR A 79 -6.34 -1.69 6.82
CA THR A 79 -6.52 -0.42 7.54
C THR A 79 -7.70 -0.54 8.51
N GLU A 80 -7.97 0.52 9.26
CA GLU A 80 -9.17 0.66 10.08
C GLU A 80 -10.49 0.60 9.27
N TYR A 81 -10.44 0.69 7.94
CA TYR A 81 -11.61 0.62 7.04
C TYR A 81 -11.80 -0.75 6.39
N GLY A 82 -10.91 -1.71 6.62
CA GLY A 82 -11.05 -3.07 6.11
C GLY A 82 -9.74 -3.69 5.63
N ILE A 83 -9.86 -4.84 4.96
CA ILE A 83 -8.74 -5.63 4.46
C ILE A 83 -9.01 -6.07 3.01
N VAL A 84 -7.98 -6.02 2.17
CA VAL A 84 -8.06 -6.46 0.77
C VAL A 84 -6.91 -7.38 0.39
N ASN A 85 -7.21 -8.38 -0.44
CA ASN A 85 -6.21 -9.23 -1.09
C ASN A 85 -5.81 -8.62 -2.43
N LEU A 86 -4.51 -8.40 -2.68
CA LEU A 86 -3.98 -7.88 -3.94
C LEU A 86 -3.37 -8.95 -4.87
N LYS A 87 -3.28 -10.21 -4.43
CA LYS A 87 -2.82 -11.32 -5.28
C LYS A 87 -3.85 -11.60 -6.36
N GLY A 88 -3.36 -11.82 -7.58
CA GLY A 88 -4.20 -12.10 -8.76
C GLY A 88 -4.96 -10.89 -9.31
N LYS A 89 -4.94 -9.73 -8.66
CA LYS A 89 -5.62 -8.52 -9.13
C LYS A 89 -4.82 -7.78 -10.20
N SER A 90 -5.52 -7.32 -11.24
CA SER A 90 -5.04 -6.32 -12.19
C SER A 90 -4.74 -4.98 -11.51
N THR A 91 -4.05 -4.08 -12.21
CA THR A 91 -3.74 -2.74 -11.69
C THR A 91 -5.00 -1.94 -11.35
N ARG A 92 -6.04 -2.02 -12.19
CA ARG A 92 -7.37 -1.43 -11.93
C ARG A 92 -8.02 -1.98 -10.67
N GLU A 93 -8.06 -3.31 -10.54
CA GLU A 93 -8.67 -3.95 -9.37
C GLU A 93 -7.90 -3.66 -8.08
N ARG A 94 -6.58 -3.50 -8.15
CA ARG A 94 -5.74 -3.08 -7.01
C ARG A 94 -6.07 -1.66 -6.58
N ALA A 95 -6.13 -0.72 -7.51
CA ALA A 95 -6.48 0.67 -7.22
C ALA A 95 -7.85 0.76 -6.54
N LEU A 96 -8.88 0.13 -7.11
CA LEU A 96 -10.22 0.09 -6.54
C LEU A 96 -10.26 -0.56 -5.15
N ALA A 97 -9.53 -1.67 -4.97
CA ALA A 97 -9.45 -2.34 -3.67
C ALA A 97 -8.78 -1.46 -2.61
N LEU A 98 -7.66 -0.81 -2.93
CA LEU A 98 -6.95 0.07 -2.00
C LEU A 98 -7.77 1.32 -1.66
N ILE A 99 -8.43 1.94 -2.64
CA ILE A 99 -9.33 3.08 -2.42
C ILE A 99 -10.48 2.68 -1.48
N SER A 100 -11.01 1.45 -1.60
CA SER A 100 -12.10 0.97 -0.74
C SER A 100 -11.76 0.90 0.75
N ILE A 101 -10.47 0.76 1.08
CA ILE A 101 -9.95 0.74 2.45
C ILE A 101 -9.16 2.01 2.81
N ALA A 102 -9.22 3.05 1.98
CA ALA A 102 -8.71 4.37 2.31
C ALA A 102 -9.69 5.13 3.22
N HIS A 103 -9.20 6.15 3.91
CA HIS A 103 -10.04 7.08 4.65
C HIS A 103 -11.06 7.74 3.70
N PRO A 104 -12.36 7.83 4.06
CA PRO A 104 -13.39 8.40 3.20
C PRO A 104 -13.05 9.78 2.62
N LYS A 105 -12.41 10.64 3.43
CA LYS A 105 -11.93 11.98 3.05
C LYS A 105 -11.06 12.01 1.78
N PHE A 106 -10.29 10.95 1.51
CA PHE A 106 -9.32 10.92 0.41
C PHE A 106 -9.76 10.05 -0.78
N ARG A 107 -10.91 9.36 -0.70
CA ARG A 107 -11.31 8.39 -1.75
C ARG A 107 -11.55 9.06 -3.11
N ASP A 108 -12.21 10.21 -3.12
CA ASP A 108 -12.49 10.95 -4.36
C ASP A 108 -11.20 11.48 -5.01
N GLU A 109 -10.24 11.92 -4.20
CA GLU A 109 -8.93 12.33 -4.69
C GLU A 109 -8.16 11.16 -5.28
N LEU A 110 -8.07 10.04 -4.57
CA LEU A 110 -7.42 8.83 -5.06
C LEU A 110 -8.07 8.27 -6.33
N MET A 111 -9.39 8.42 -6.48
CA MET A 111 -10.11 8.03 -7.71
C MET A 111 -9.65 8.87 -8.90
N ARG A 112 -9.54 10.20 -8.72
CA ARG A 112 -9.01 11.10 -9.76
C ARG A 112 -7.56 10.81 -10.10
N GLU A 113 -6.73 10.51 -9.10
CA GLU A 113 -5.34 10.09 -9.33
C GLU A 113 -5.29 8.79 -10.14
N ALA A 114 -6.15 7.82 -9.83
CA ALA A 114 -6.24 6.57 -10.58
C ALA A 114 -6.65 6.79 -12.04
N GLU A 115 -7.62 7.67 -12.31
CA GLU A 115 -8.02 8.08 -13.66
C GLU A 115 -6.86 8.73 -14.43
N ASN A 116 -6.15 9.67 -13.79
CA ASN A 116 -4.98 10.34 -14.37
C ASN A 116 -3.85 9.35 -14.72
N MET A 117 -3.71 8.29 -13.93
CA MET A 117 -2.76 7.19 -14.16
C MET A 117 -3.25 6.15 -15.16
N SER A 118 -4.42 6.33 -15.78
CA SER A 118 -5.06 5.36 -16.69
C SER A 118 -5.30 3.99 -16.05
N LEU A 119 -5.67 3.98 -14.76
CA LEU A 119 -6.03 2.78 -14.02
C LEU A 119 -7.53 2.47 -14.06
N MET A 120 -8.37 3.36 -14.59
CA MET A 120 -9.84 3.28 -14.55
C MET A 120 -10.49 3.01 -15.89
#